data_AF-A0A164DLY2-F1
#
_entry.id   AF-A0A164DLY2-F1
#
_cell.length_a   1.000
_cell.length_b   1.000
_cell.length_c   1.000
_cell.angle_alpha   90.00
_cell.angle_beta   90.00
_cell.angle_gamma   90.00
#
_symmetry.space_group_name_H-M   'P 1'
#
loop_
_entity.id
_entity.type
_entity.pdbx_description
1 polymer ?
#
loop_
_entity_poly.entity_id
_entity_poly.type
_entity_poly.pdbx_seq_one_letter_code
_entity_poly.pdbx_strand_id
1 'polypeptide(L)'
;SDYLIESQQRSHGLSPTNLKKLVYSFAIFNSIPVPPSWVKSETAGKDWFTNFLKRNQRLSIRKPEATSQARAAGLNKVVMKNFYGQVKELYEK
;
A
#
# COMPACT_ATOMS: atom_id res chain seq x y z
N SER A 1 -5.72 -6.58 -7.94
CA SER A 1 -5.73 -5.52 -6.91
C SER A 1 -5.21 -6.04 -5.58
N ASP A 2 -5.38 -7.32 -5.29
CA ASP A 2 -5.12 -7.90 -3.96
C ASP A 2 -3.66 -7.82 -3.54
N TYR A 3 -2.71 -7.96 -4.47
CA TYR A 3 -1.29 -7.72 -4.23
C TYR A 3 -1.00 -6.37 -3.56
N LEU A 4 -1.67 -5.29 -3.99
CA LEU A 4 -1.47 -3.95 -3.43
C LEU A 4 -2.03 -3.84 -2.01
N ILE A 5 -3.14 -4.54 -1.74
CA ILE A 5 -3.76 -4.59 -0.40
C ILE A 5 -2.84 -5.35 0.55
N GLU A 6 -2.35 -6.52 0.15
CA GLU A 6 -1.43 -7.32 0.96
C GLU A 6 -0.12 -6.59 1.24
N SER A 7 0.45 -5.95 0.21
CA SER A 7 1.65 -5.13 0.36
C SER A 7 1.43 -3.97 1.34
N GLN A 8 0.29 -3.29 1.26
CA GLN A 8 -0.09 -2.23 2.21
C GLN A 8 -0.24 -2.76 3.64
N GLN A 9 -0.88 -3.92 3.83
CA GLN A 9 -1.06 -4.55 5.15
C GLN A 9 0.27 -4.96 5.78
N ARG A 10 1.30 -5.24 4.97
CA ARG A 10 2.66 -5.55 5.41
C ARG A 10 3.55 -4.32 5.54
N SER A 11 2.99 -3.11 5.54
CA SER A 11 3.74 -1.84 5.64
C SER A 11 4.68 -1.56 4.45
N HIS A 12 4.41 -2.17 3.28
CA HIS A 12 5.18 -2.00 2.04
C HIS A 12 4.37 -1.28 0.93
N GLY A 13 3.37 -0.50 1.31
CA GLY A 13 2.48 0.19 0.37
C GLY A 13 3.23 1.01 -0.69
N LEU A 14 2.78 0.92 -1.94
CA LEU A 14 3.39 1.62 -3.07
C LEU A 14 2.87 3.06 -3.17
N SER A 15 3.79 3.99 -3.42
CA SER A 15 3.43 5.36 -3.79
C SER A 15 2.72 5.39 -5.16
N PRO A 16 1.90 6.42 -5.44
CA PRO A 16 1.28 6.59 -6.76
C PRO A 16 2.29 6.53 -7.92
N THR A 17 3.48 7.09 -7.73
CA THR A 17 4.55 7.06 -8.73
C THR A 17 5.06 5.64 -8.96
N ASN A 18 5.35 4.90 -7.89
CA ASN A 18 5.85 3.54 -7.99
C ASN A 18 4.80 2.59 -8.54
N LEU A 19 3.53 2.78 -8.18
CA LEU A 19 2.44 1.98 -8.75
C LEU A 19 2.33 2.17 -10.26
N LYS A 20 2.36 3.42 -10.74
CA LYS A 20 2.27 3.72 -12.18
C LYS A 20 3.47 3.16 -12.96
N LYS A 21 4.67 3.17 -12.37
CA LYS A 21 5.85 2.51 -12.96
C LYS A 21 5.70 0.99 -12.99
N LEU A 22 5.28 0.38 -11.87
CA LEU A 22 5.04 -1.06 -11.78
C LEU A 22 4.05 -1.53 -12.84
N VAL A 23 2.95 -0.79 -13.01
CA VAL A 23 1.91 -1.10 -14.00
C VAL A 23 2.46 -1.01 -15.42
N TYR A 24 3.28 0.00 -15.72
CA TYR A 24 3.94 0.12 -17.01
C TYR A 24 4.86 -1.08 -17.26
N SER A 25 5.78 -1.39 -16.34
CA SER A 25 6.68 -2.54 -16.47
C SER A 25 5.92 -3.86 -16.61
N PHE A 26 4.84 -4.03 -15.85
CA PHE A 26 3.95 -5.19 -15.97
C PHE A 26 3.30 -5.27 -17.36
N ALA A 27 2.80 -4.16 -17.90
CA ALA A 27 2.18 -4.14 -19.22
C ALA A 27 3.19 -4.47 -20.33
N ILE A 28 4.40 -3.88 -20.29
CA ILE A 28 5.48 -4.18 -21.24
C ILE A 28 5.90 -5.65 -21.16
N PHE A 29 6.12 -6.17 -19.95
CA PHE A 29 6.52 -7.57 -19.74
C PHE A 29 5.48 -8.55 -20.31
N ASN A 30 4.19 -8.25 -20.15
CA ASN A 30 3.10 -9.08 -20.66
C ASN A 30 2.69 -8.72 -22.10
N SER A 31 3.43 -7.85 -22.81
CA SER A 31 3.09 -7.38 -24.17
C SER A 31 1.67 -6.82 -24.31
N ILE A 32 1.16 -6.20 -23.24
CA ILE A 32 -0.14 -5.53 -23.22
C ILE A 32 0.01 -4.17 -23.94
N PRO A 33 -0.85 -3.85 -24.92
CA PRO A 33 -0.79 -2.57 -25.61
C PRO A 33 -1.05 -1.42 -24.64
N VAL A 34 -0.16 -0.42 -24.66
CA VAL A 34 -0.24 0.78 -23.83
C VAL A 34 -0.24 2.05 -24.69
N PRO A 35 -0.82 3.16 -24.22
CA PRO A 35 -0.78 4.42 -24.94
C PRO A 35 0.67 4.91 -25.21
N PRO A 36 0.93 5.61 -26.33
CA PRO A 36 2.27 6.15 -26.62
C PRO A 36 2.81 7.10 -25.54
N SER A 37 1.91 7.80 -24.83
CA SER A 37 2.27 8.66 -23.71
C SER A 37 2.89 7.89 -22.54
N TRP A 38 2.52 6.63 -22.34
CA TRP A 38 3.11 5.78 -21.29
C TRP A 38 4.52 5.35 -21.67
N VAL A 39 4.77 5.05 -22.94
CA VAL A 39 6.10 4.68 -23.44
C VAL A 39 7.06 5.85 -23.30
N LYS A 40 6.64 7.07 -23.69
CA LYS A 40 7.47 8.28 -23.56
C LYS A 40 7.83 8.62 -22.11
N SER A 41 6.96 8.29 -21.15
CA SER A 41 7.12 8.65 -19.73
C SER A 41 7.50 7.46 -18.84
N GLU A 42 7.62 6.27 -19.43
CA GLU A 42 7.84 4.98 -18.75
C GLU A 42 6.94 4.76 -17.52
N THR A 43 5.70 5.25 -17.59
CA THR A 43 4.79 5.24 -16.46
C THR A 43 3.34 5.31 -16.91
N ALA A 44 2.45 4.71 -16.11
CA ALA A 44 1.03 4.83 -16.36
C ALA A 44 0.53 6.29 -16.25
N GLY A 45 -0.46 6.63 -17.07
CA GLY A 45 -1.08 7.97 -17.09
C GLY A 45 -1.90 8.28 -15.84
N LYS A 46 -2.11 9.58 -15.58
CA LYS A 46 -2.91 10.07 -14.45
C LYS A 46 -4.38 9.63 -14.53
N ASP A 47 -4.97 9.66 -15.73
CA ASP A 47 -6.37 9.27 -15.94
C ASP A 47 -6.57 7.78 -15.66
N TRP A 48 -5.64 6.95 -16.11
CA TRP A 48 -5.65 5.52 -15.80
C TRP A 48 -5.57 5.27 -14.30
N PHE A 49 -4.64 5.94 -13.60
CA PHE A 49 -4.49 5.76 -12.15
C PHE A 49 -5.77 6.16 -11.41
N THR A 50 -6.39 7.28 -11.79
CA THR A 50 -7.64 7.75 -11.20
C THR A 50 -8.78 6.75 -11.43
N ASN A 51 -8.92 6.24 -12.65
CA ASN A 51 -9.94 5.25 -12.99
C ASN A 51 -9.67 3.89 -12.34
N PHE A 52 -8.41 3.50 -12.19
CA PHE A 52 -8.01 2.28 -11.48
C PHE A 52 -8.44 2.32 -10.00
N LEU A 53 -8.22 3.45 -9.33
CA LEU A 53 -8.67 3.61 -7.94
C LEU A 53 -10.19 3.68 -7.81
N LYS A 54 -10.89 4.36 -8.73
CA LYS A 54 -12.37 4.39 -8.75
C LYS A 54 -12.97 2.98 -8.85
N ARG A 55 -12.35 2.10 -9.65
CA ARG A 55 -12.77 0.69 -9.78
C ARG A 55 -12.40 -0.18 -8.58
N ASN A 56 -11.39 0.22 -7.80
CA ASN A 56 -10.87 -0.55 -6.67
C ASN A 56 -10.99 0.27 -5.38
N GLN A 57 -12.21 0.46 -4.90
CA GLN A 57 -12.50 1.30 -3.71
C GLN A 57 -11.83 0.80 -2.41
N ARG A 58 -11.37 -0.46 -2.38
CA ARG A 58 -10.58 -1.02 -1.27
C ARG A 58 -9.17 -0.41 -1.18
N LEU A 59 -8.67 0.19 -2.26
CA LEU A 59 -7.38 0.88 -2.28
C LEU A 59 -7.56 2.32 -1.80
N SER A 60 -6.73 2.74 -0.86
CA SER A 60 -6.71 4.11 -0.37
C SER A 60 -5.40 4.80 -0.70
N ILE A 61 -5.45 6.03 -1.22
CA ILE A 61 -4.27 6.90 -1.26
C ILE A 61 -4.11 7.49 0.13
N ARG A 62 -3.12 7.02 0.90
CA ARG A 62 -2.77 7.62 2.19
C ARG A 62 -1.35 8.12 2.17
N LYS A 63 -1.12 9.22 2.91
CA LYS A 63 0.24 9.65 3.25
C LYS A 63 0.79 8.61 4.25
N PRO A 64 1.94 7.99 3.99
CA PRO A 64 2.54 7.07 4.95
C PRO A 64 2.89 7.83 6.22
N GLU A 65 2.54 7.27 7.38
CA GLU A 65 3.00 7.76 8.67
C GLU A 65 4.43 7.26 8.91
N ALA A 66 5.26 8.09 9.53
CA ALA A 66 6.66 7.79 9.79
C ALA A 66 6.79 6.78 10.95
N THR A 67 6.49 5.52 10.68
CA THR A 67 6.57 4.41 11.64
C THR A 67 7.82 3.60 11.38
N SER A 68 8.70 3.49 12.37
CA SER A 68 9.88 2.63 12.30
C SER A 68 9.46 1.16 12.30
N GLN A 69 10.29 0.28 11.72
CA GLN A 69 10.02 -1.16 11.69
C GLN A 69 9.80 -1.74 13.10
N ALA A 70 10.59 -1.29 14.09
CA ALA A 70 10.43 -1.70 15.48
C ALA A 70 9.05 -1.33 16.05
N ARG A 71 8.53 -0.14 15.74
CA ARG A 71 7.18 0.29 16.18
C ARG A 71 6.08 -0.49 15.47
N ALA A 72 6.23 -0.74 14.17
CA ALA A 72 5.30 -1.57 13.41
C ALA A 72 5.24 -3.01 13.96
N ALA A 73 6.39 -3.58 14.35
CA ALA A 73 6.46 -4.90 14.96
C ALA A 73 5.77 -4.94 16.34
N GLY A 74 5.82 -3.85 17.11
CA GLY A 74 5.13 -3.73 18.40
C GLY A 74 3.60 -3.59 18.28
N LEU A 75 3.08 -3.13 17.14
CA LEU A 75 1.65 -2.94 16.89
C LEU A 75 0.95 -4.19 16.33
N ASN A 76 1.26 -5.37 16.89
CA ASN A 76 0.59 -6.61 16.53
C ASN A 76 -0.38 -7.08 17.63
N LYS A 77 -1.33 -7.95 17.26
CA LYS A 77 -2.41 -8.41 18.15
C LYS A 77 -1.89 -9.02 19.46
N VAL A 78 -0.79 -9.76 19.42
CA VAL A 78 -0.22 -10.44 20.60
C VAL A 78 0.38 -9.41 21.55
N VAL A 79 1.24 -8.52 21.03
CA VAL A 79 1.90 -7.49 21.83
C VAL A 79 0.88 -6.52 22.43
N MET A 80 -0.10 -6.07 21.63
CA MET A 80 -1.15 -5.18 22.10
C MET A 80 -2.04 -5.86 23.14
N LYS A 81 -2.42 -7.13 22.96
CA LYS A 81 -3.21 -7.87 23.96
C LYS A 81 -2.47 -7.95 25.30
N ASN A 82 -1.17 -8.26 25.28
CA ASN A 82 -0.36 -8.32 26.49
C ASN A 82 -0.27 -6.94 27.16
N PHE A 83 0.01 -5.90 26.39
CA PHE A 83 0.09 -4.52 26.90
C PHE A 83 -1.21 -4.10 27.60
N TYR A 84 -2.37 -4.26 26.94
CA TYR A 84 -3.65 -3.90 27.55
C TYR A 84 -4.01 -4.78 28.75
N GLY A 85 -3.58 -6.04 28.76
CA GLY A 85 -3.72 -6.92 29.92
C GLY A 85 -2.95 -6.39 31.14
N GLN A 86 -1.68 -6.02 30.94
CA GLN A 86 -0.83 -5.44 32.00
C GLN A 86 -1.35 -4.10 32.50
N VAL A 87 -1.83 -3.24 31.59
CA VAL A 87 -2.46 -1.97 31.94
C VAL A 87 -3.72 -2.21 32.79
N LYS A 88 -4.58 -3.15 32.40
CA LYS A 88 -5.79 -3.46 33.16
C LYS A 88 -5.47 -3.92 34.59
N GLU A 89 -4.48 -4.79 34.76
CA GLU A 89 -4.04 -5.27 36.08
C GLU A 89 -3.51 -4.15 36.98
N LEU A 90 -2.81 -3.16 36.41
CA LEU A 90 -2.27 -2.03 37.17
C LEU A 90 -3.33 -1.02 37.61
N TYR A 91 -4.39 -0.82 36.82
CA TYR A 91 -5.43 0.18 37.06
C TYR A 91 -6.68 -0.38 37.77
N GLU A 92 -6.83 -1.71 37.87
CA GLU A 92 -7.89 -2.37 38.67
C GLU A 92 -7.46 -2.63 40.14
N LYS A 93 -6.36 -2.03 40.59
CA LYS A 93 -5.97 -1.91 42.01
C LYS A 93 -6.40 -0.57 42.59
#